data_AF-A0A2V7WSY0-F1
#
_entry.id   AF-A0A2V7WSY0-F1
#
_cell.length_a   1.000
_cell.length_b   1.000
_cell.length_c   1.000
_cell.angle_alpha   90.00
_cell.angle_beta   90.00
_cell.angle_gamma   90.00
#
_symmetry.space_group_name_H-M   'P 1'
#
loop_
_entity.id
_entity.type
_entity.pdbx_description
1 polymer ?
#
loop_
_entity_poly.entity_id
_entity_poly.type
_entity_poly.pdbx_seq_one_letter_code
_entity_poly.pdbx_strand_id
1 'polypeptide(L)'
;MAVVVLVSSLTWNQVRLVRRSLDDRLGQIDSRLTTLASRIERAGAPAAARGPDPNKIYTVKTDGAPVRGPANAPVVIAEFSDF
;
A
#
# COMPACT_ATOMS: atom_id res chain seq x y z
N MET A 1 40.61 -32.24 30.97
CA MET A 1 40.86 -32.13 29.51
C MET A 1 39.88 -32.96 28.66
N ALA A 2 39.58 -34.23 28.99
CA ALA A 2 38.65 -35.05 28.21
C ALA A 2 37.20 -34.52 28.11
N VAL A 3 36.67 -33.93 29.19
CA VAL A 3 35.28 -33.41 29.23
C VAL A 3 35.08 -32.18 28.33
N VAL A 4 36.08 -31.31 28.22
CA VAL A 4 36.02 -30.09 27.39
C VAL A 4 36.00 -30.44 25.90
N VAL A 5 36.80 -31.44 25.49
CA VAL A 5 36.82 -31.93 24.10
C VAL A 5 35.50 -32.61 23.74
N LEU A 6 34.89 -33.35 24.67
CA LEU A 6 33.59 -34.00 24.47
C LEU A 6 32.47 -32.97 24.27
N VAL A 7 32.38 -31.95 25.14
CA VAL A 7 31.40 -30.86 25.02
C VAL A 7 31.62 -30.05 23.75
N SER A 8 32.87 -29.83 23.33
CA SER A 8 33.20 -29.18 22.06
C SER A 8 32.75 -30.02 20.84
N SER A 9 32.88 -31.35 20.91
CA SER A 9 32.41 -32.24 19.83
C SER A 9 30.88 -32.27 19.70
N LEU A 10 30.16 -32.18 20.83
CA LEU A 10 28.70 -32.17 20.88
C LEU A 10 28.12 -30.87 20.31
N THR A 11 28.78 -29.72 20.57
CA THR A 11 28.40 -28.42 19.99
C THR A 11 28.70 -28.33 18.49
N TRP A 12 29.76 -28.99 18.01
CA TRP A 12 30.10 -29.07 16.58
C TRP A 12 29.03 -29.77 15.74
N ASN A 13 28.34 -30.76 16.29
CA ASN A 13 27.24 -31.41 15.59
C ASN A 13 26.00 -30.50 15.51
N GLN A 14 25.72 -29.72 16.55
CA GLN A 14 24.64 -28.72 16.51
C GLN A 14 24.92 -27.60 15.51
N VAL A 15 26.16 -27.11 15.44
CA VAL A 15 26.54 -26.06 14.48
C VAL A 15 26.34 -26.52 13.04
N ARG A 16 26.57 -27.80 12.72
CA ARG A 16 26.33 -28.33 11.37
C ARG A 16 24.84 -28.40 11.01
N LEU A 17 23.99 -28.71 11.97
CA LEU A 17 22.53 -28.75 11.76
C LEU A 17 21.95 -27.35 11.58
N VAL A 18 22.38 -26.41 12.42
CA VAL A 18 21.95 -25.01 12.32
C VAL A 18 22.38 -24.41 10.98
N ARG A 19 23.64 -24.62 10.55
CA ARG A 19 24.13 -24.15 9.25
C ARG A 19 23.27 -24.65 8.09
N ARG A 20 22.97 -25.96 8.03
CA ARG A 20 22.10 -26.53 6.98
C ARG A 20 20.70 -25.90 6.99
N SER A 21 20.09 -25.78 8.16
CA SER A 21 18.76 -25.19 8.26
C SER A 21 18.70 -23.70 7.91
N LEU A 22 19.81 -22.97 8.06
CA LEU A 22 19.93 -21.58 7.64
C LEU A 22 20.01 -21.49 6.11
N ASP A 23 20.82 -22.34 5.48
CA ASP A 23 20.92 -22.41 4.02
C ASP A 23 19.55 -22.74 3.39
N ASP A 24 18.83 -23.71 3.95
CA ASP A 24 17.48 -24.08 3.50
C ASP A 24 16.49 -22.90 3.63
N ARG A 25 16.55 -22.17 4.74
CA ARG A 25 15.70 -20.99 4.99
C ARG A 25 16.01 -19.86 4.02
N LEU A 26 17.29 -19.61 3.73
CA LEU A 26 17.70 -18.58 2.77
C LEU A 26 17.20 -18.90 1.37
N GLY A 27 17.32 -20.15 0.92
CA GLY A 27 16.75 -20.58 -0.37
C GLY A 27 15.23 -20.46 -0.40
N GLN A 28 14.55 -20.77 0.71
CA GLN A 28 13.11 -20.58 0.81
C GLN A 28 12.69 -19.10 0.76
N ILE A 29 13.47 -18.18 1.35
CA ILE A 29 13.21 -16.75 1.26
C ILE A 29 13.35 -16.27 -0.18
N ASP A 30 14.39 -16.69 -0.89
CA ASP A 30 14.64 -16.30 -2.28
C ASP A 30 13.50 -16.74 -3.23
N SER A 31 13.04 -17.99 -3.09
CA SER A 31 11.89 -18.48 -3.87
C SER A 31 10.59 -17.74 -3.58
N ARG A 32 10.37 -17.35 -2.32
CA ARG A 32 9.21 -16.52 -1.92
C ARG A 32 9.30 -15.13 -2.50
N LEU A 33 10.47 -14.49 -2.46
CA LEU A 33 10.68 -13.17 -3.08
C LEU A 33 10.42 -13.21 -4.58
N THR A 34 10.92 -14.23 -5.27
CA THR A 34 10.66 -14.45 -6.70
C THR A 34 9.17 -14.63 -6.99
N THR A 35 8.48 -15.41 -6.16
CA THR A 35 7.03 -15.62 -6.29
C THR A 35 6.26 -14.32 -6.07
N LEU A 36 6.62 -13.54 -5.05
CA LEU A 36 6.00 -12.26 -4.74
C LEU A 36 6.25 -11.23 -5.85
N ALA A 37 7.48 -11.13 -6.36
CA ALA A 37 7.81 -10.28 -7.49
C ALA A 37 6.92 -10.60 -8.70
N SER A 38 6.82 -11.89 -9.07
CA SER A 38 5.95 -12.30 -10.18
C SER A 38 4.45 -12.04 -9.92
N ARG A 39 4.01 -12.08 -8.66
CA ARG A 39 2.62 -11.74 -8.29
C ARG A 39 2.38 -10.25 -8.40
N ILE A 40 3.32 -9.42 -7.96
CA ILE A 40 3.23 -7.95 -8.05
C ILE A 40 3.25 -7.52 -9.52
N GLU A 41 4.13 -8.09 -10.34
CA GLU A 41 4.18 -7.83 -11.78
C GLU A 41 2.85 -8.21 -12.47
N ARG A 42 2.27 -9.37 -12.13
CA ARG A 42 0.97 -9.80 -12.68
C ARG A 42 -0.23 -9.04 -12.12
N ALA A 43 -0.15 -8.56 -10.88
CA ALA A 43 -1.24 -7.84 -10.22
C ALA A 43 -1.47 -6.45 -10.83
N GLY A 44 -0.52 -5.93 -11.61
CA GLY A 44 -0.54 -4.56 -12.10
C GLY A 44 -0.40 -3.57 -10.94
N ALA A 45 0.09 -2.36 -11.22
CA ALA A 45 -0.02 -1.29 -10.24
C ALA A 45 -1.51 -1.07 -9.92
N PRO A 46 -1.91 -0.87 -8.64
CA PRO A 46 -3.25 -0.39 -8.37
C PRO A 46 -3.44 0.87 -9.20
N ALA A 47 -4.45 0.87 -10.07
CA ALA A 47 -4.80 2.06 -10.82
C ALA A 47 -4.92 3.19 -9.79
N ALA A 48 -4.05 4.19 -9.89
CA ALA A 48 -4.11 5.34 -8.99
C ALA A 48 -5.56 5.82 -9.00
N ALA A 49 -6.20 5.84 -7.83
CA ALA A 49 -7.57 6.30 -7.71
C ALA A 49 -7.62 7.68 -8.34
N ARG A 50 -8.24 7.79 -9.51
CA ARG A 50 -8.35 9.05 -10.23
C ARG A 50 -9.16 9.94 -9.30
N GLY A 51 -8.53 11.02 -8.82
CA GLY A 51 -9.21 12.00 -7.96
C GLY A 51 -10.47 12.54 -8.64
N PRO A 52 -11.29 13.32 -7.93
CA PRO A 52 -12.45 13.98 -8.52
C PRO A 52 -12.06 14.64 -9.85
N ASP A 53 -12.89 14.44 -10.88
CA ASP A 53 -12.61 14.98 -12.21
C ASP A 53 -12.40 16.51 -12.11
N PRO A 54 -11.21 17.03 -12.48
CA PRO A 54 -10.93 18.46 -12.45
C PRO A 54 -11.90 19.29 -13.29
N ASN A 55 -12.52 18.68 -14.31
CA ASN A 55 -13.46 19.35 -15.20
C ASN A 55 -14.92 19.13 -14.80
N LYS A 56 -15.19 18.56 -13.62
CA LYS A 56 -16.56 18.33 -13.16
C LYS A 56 -17.26 19.66 -12.91
N ILE A 57 -18.31 19.91 -13.68
CA ILE A 57 -19.22 21.04 -13.48
C ILE A 57 -20.20 20.66 -12.36
N TYR A 58 -20.26 21.48 -11.32
CA TYR A 58 -21.18 21.31 -10.21
C TYR A 58 -22.33 22.32 -10.32
N THR A 59 -23.55 21.82 -10.47
CA THR A 59 -24.74 22.67 -10.49
C THR A 59 -25.12 23.07 -9.07
N VAL A 60 -25.20 24.37 -8.80
CA VAL A 60 -25.70 24.92 -7.53
C VAL A 60 -27.23 24.98 -7.58
N LYS A 61 -27.91 24.40 -6.59
CA LYS A 61 -29.38 24.47 -6.48
C LYS A 61 -29.77 25.81 -5.84
N THR A 62 -30.41 26.68 -6.61
CA THR A 62 -30.86 28.00 -6.16
C THR A 62 -32.35 28.09 -5.88
N ASP A 63 -33.11 27.01 -6.11
CA ASP A 63 -34.57 27.00 -5.93
C ASP A 63 -34.96 27.25 -4.47
N GLY A 64 -35.79 28.28 -4.24
CA GLY A 64 -36.23 28.67 -2.90
C GLY A 64 -35.17 29.37 -2.05
N ALA A 65 -33.96 29.62 -2.58
CA ALA A 65 -32.93 30.37 -1.89
C ALA A 65 -33.27 31.87 -1.79
N PRO A 66 -32.81 32.59 -0.75
CA PRO A 66 -32.92 34.04 -0.70
C PRO A 66 -32.19 34.68 -1.87
N VAL A 67 -32.84 35.63 -2.55
CA VAL A 67 -32.26 36.34 -3.70
C VAL A 67 -32.23 37.85 -3.42
N ARG A 68 -31.15 38.49 -3.86
CA ARG A 68 -31.02 39.96 -3.85
C ARG A 68 -30.70 40.46 -5.25
N GLY A 69 -31.56 41.33 -5.79
CA GLY A 69 -31.38 41.98 -7.09
C GLY A 69 -32.43 41.56 -8.14
N PRO A 70 -32.29 42.04 -9.38
CA PRO A 70 -33.20 41.72 -10.48
C PRO A 70 -33.11 40.25 -10.89
N ALA A 71 -34.26 39.62 -11.15
CA ALA A 71 -34.33 38.21 -11.59
C ALA A 71 -33.69 37.97 -12.97
N ASN A 72 -33.58 39.01 -13.79
CA ASN A 72 -33.01 38.98 -15.13
C ASN A 72 -31.63 39.64 -15.20
N ALA A 73 -30.90 39.68 -14.08
CA ALA A 73 -29.54 40.21 -14.07
C ALA A 73 -28.65 39.44 -15.06
N PRO A 74 -27.79 40.13 -15.85
CA PRO A 74 -26.94 39.48 -16.83
C PRO A 74 -25.85 38.59 -16.19
N VAL A 75 -25.59 38.78 -14.90
CA VAL A 75 -24.66 37.98 -14.10
C VAL A 75 -25.33 37.66 -12.77
N VAL A 76 -25.24 36.39 -12.35
CA VAL A 76 -25.75 35.90 -11.06
C VAL A 76 -24.58 35.35 -10.25
N ILE A 77 -24.47 35.79 -9.00
CA ILE A 77 -23.50 35.26 -8.03
C ILE A 77 -24.27 34.33 -7.08
N ALA A 78 -23.86 33.07 -7.01
CA ALA A 78 -24.43 32.07 -6.10
C ALA A 78 -23.39 31.71 -5.03
N GLU A 79 -23.75 31.91 -3.76
CA GLU A 79 -22.92 31.53 -2.61
C GLU A 79 -23.40 30.17 -2.07
N PHE A 80 -22.47 29.24 -1.83
CA PHE A 80 -22.78 27.92 -1.27
C PHE A 80 -21.70 27.50 -0.27
N SER A 81 -22.06 26.58 0.62
CA SER A 81 -21.15 25.97 1.60
C SER A 81 -21.40 24.46 1.66
N ASP A 82 -20.33 23.68 1.69
CA ASP A 82 -20.35 22.22 1.83
C ASP A 82 -19.43 21.89 3.02
N PHE A 83 -19.99 21.30 4.09
CA PHE A 83 -19.30 20.99 5.35
C PHE A 83 -19.13 19.48 5.54
#